data_AF-A0A260ZGW9-F1
#
_entry.id   AF-A0A260ZGW9-F1
#
_cell.length_a   1.000
_cell.length_b   1.000
_cell.length_c   1.000
_cell.angle_alpha   90.00
_cell.angle_beta   90.00
_cell.angle_gamma   90.00
#
_symmetry.space_group_name_H-M   'P 1'
#
loop_
_entity.id
_entity.type
_entity.pdbx_description
1 polymer ?
#
loop_
_entity_poly.entity_id
_entity_poly.type
_entity_poly.pdbx_seq_one_letter_code
_entity_poly.pdbx_strand_id
1 'polypeptide(L)'
;MENTIKRVNIKYRSHTCHIRDRSSGISIGIAHMSVFCGTRPTFTGEHCLTRKELSRWWGPKDTTDFKKLMKVLEKIIYIFPCNHLVFCFYQEKMIRTRIRTVLSHPMFQKCDLLGVVEGKITAKEMNYILDAFTSNETESRHLKLEDIQLPYDMNRFLKYWAQSEVDMFDDYLNIKMEEDIPEHELFDGITRLNSSRFRSPTYFVMANLAQNQRERQMLVIWYEENKLKLTAWSPEDNCQDTDGKDVSYQKEFDALKDVEKRKELKKKLEENSPDEEIKKEIRELDEKLLEFEVRGEFSIIESV
;
A
#
# COMPACT_ATOMS: atom_id res chain seq x y z
N MET A 1 36.88 2.31 18.52
CA MET A 1 35.96 2.51 17.37
C MET A 1 35.06 3.72 17.54
N GLU A 2 34.58 4.06 18.74
CA GLU A 2 33.72 5.25 18.94
C GLU A 2 34.42 6.60 18.72
N ASN A 3 35.75 6.67 18.82
CA ASN A 3 36.50 7.93 18.69
C ASN A 3 37.03 8.24 17.27
N THR A 4 36.82 7.36 16.28
CA THR A 4 37.34 7.58 14.92
C THR A 4 36.28 8.15 13.96
N ILE A 5 34.99 8.07 14.32
CA ILE A 5 33.86 8.53 13.50
C ILE A 5 33.35 9.90 14.00
N LYS A 6 34.26 10.87 14.25
CA LYS A 6 33.84 12.22 14.65
C LYS A 6 34.22 13.34 13.68
N ARG A 7 35.08 13.09 12.70
CA ARG A 7 35.35 14.05 11.62
C ARG A 7 35.89 13.33 10.41
N VAL A 8 35.02 12.77 9.60
CA VAL A 8 35.37 12.53 8.21
C VAL A 8 34.16 12.91 7.37
N ASN A 9 34.28 14.05 6.70
CA ASN A 9 33.36 14.47 5.65
C ASN A 9 33.67 13.59 4.44
N ILE A 10 33.31 12.32 4.52
CA ILE A 10 33.60 11.34 3.46
C ILE A 10 32.56 11.56 2.39
N LYS A 11 33.00 12.12 1.26
CA LYS A 11 32.27 12.07 -0.01
C LYS A 11 32.15 10.61 -0.43
N TYR A 12 31.18 9.88 0.10
CA TYR A 12 30.96 8.48 -0.19
C TYR A 12 30.23 8.31 -1.53
N ARG A 13 30.82 7.52 -2.46
CA ARG A 13 30.19 7.16 -3.74
C ARG A 13 29.22 5.97 -3.66
N SER A 14 29.26 5.18 -2.59
CA SER A 14 28.34 4.08 -2.24
C SER A 14 29.00 3.27 -1.13
N HIS A 15 28.37 3.14 0.04
CA HIS A 15 28.81 2.18 1.07
C HIS A 15 27.59 1.39 1.51
N THR A 16 27.59 0.10 1.17
CA THR A 16 26.57 -0.83 1.65
C THR A 16 27.10 -1.58 2.85
N CYS A 17 26.56 -1.30 4.03
CA CYS A 17 26.83 -2.09 5.23
C CYS A 17 25.63 -3.00 5.48
N HIS A 18 25.90 -4.30 5.52
CA HIS A 18 24.91 -5.29 5.87
C HIS A 18 25.10 -5.71 7.32
N ILE A 19 24.02 -5.67 8.07
CA ILE A 19 23.99 -6.14 9.45
C ILE A 19 23.16 -7.38 9.46
N ARG A 20 23.75 -8.48 9.91
CA ARG A 20 23.11 -9.78 9.84
C ARG A 20 23.08 -10.42 11.21
N ASP A 21 21.88 -10.59 11.75
CA ASP A 21 21.61 -11.58 12.79
C ASP A 21 20.94 -12.82 12.16
N ARG A 22 20.58 -13.80 12.99
CA ARG A 22 20.03 -15.10 12.56
C ARG A 22 18.80 -14.97 11.67
N SER A 23 17.92 -14.01 11.95
CA SER A 23 16.59 -13.89 11.36
C SER A 23 16.22 -12.44 11.01
N SER A 24 17.17 -11.52 11.02
CA SER A 24 16.90 -10.10 10.77
C SER A 24 18.16 -9.40 10.28
N GLY A 25 17.99 -8.25 9.64
CA GLY A 25 19.12 -7.45 9.22
C GLY A 25 18.79 -6.01 8.87
N ILE A 26 19.84 -5.20 8.73
CA ILE A 26 19.76 -3.82 8.27
C ILE A 26 20.68 -3.70 7.07
N SER A 27 20.16 -3.11 6.00
CA SER A 27 20.92 -2.72 4.81
C SER A 27 20.96 -1.20 4.76
N ILE A 28 22.15 -0.63 4.58
CA ILE A 28 22.35 0.82 4.50
C ILE A 28 22.86 1.14 3.10
N GLY A 29 22.28 2.11 2.41
CA GLY A 29 22.72 2.62 1.12
C GLY A 29 22.96 4.13 1.14
N ILE A 30 23.17 4.74 -0.03
CA ILE A 30 23.57 6.17 -0.18
C ILE A 30 22.53 7.14 0.41
N ALA A 31 21.25 6.79 0.37
CA ALA A 31 20.16 7.61 0.91
C ALA A 31 19.01 6.80 1.50
N HIS A 32 19.11 5.47 1.44
CA HIS A 32 18.06 4.55 1.87
C HIS A 32 18.61 3.62 2.94
N MET A 33 17.76 3.24 3.90
CA MET A 33 18.03 2.20 4.86
C MET A 33 16.86 1.23 4.84
N SER A 34 17.15 -0.07 4.77
CA SER A 34 16.13 -1.11 4.77
C SER A 34 16.34 -2.02 5.97
N VAL A 35 15.32 -2.15 6.80
CA VAL A 35 15.31 -2.98 8.00
C VAL A 35 14.43 -4.19 7.73
N PHE A 36 14.99 -5.38 7.86
CA PHE A 36 14.31 -6.65 7.65
C PHE A 36 14.18 -7.37 8.99
N CYS A 37 12.95 -7.55 9.46
CA CYS A 37 12.60 -8.31 10.65
C CYS A 37 12.02 -9.66 10.26
N GLY A 38 12.56 -10.75 10.81
CA GLY A 38 12.03 -12.10 10.60
C GLY A 38 12.55 -12.81 9.35
N THR A 39 13.17 -12.12 8.40
CA THR A 39 13.81 -12.78 7.26
C THR A 39 15.31 -12.57 7.23
N ARG A 40 15.99 -13.44 6.50
CA ARG A 40 17.39 -13.28 6.16
C ARG A 40 17.46 -12.47 4.87
N PRO A 41 18.06 -11.27 4.86
CA PRO A 41 18.30 -10.56 3.61
C PRO A 41 19.11 -11.45 2.67
N THR A 42 18.71 -11.49 1.39
CA THR A 42 19.39 -12.25 0.33
C THR A 42 20.74 -11.66 -0.04
N PHE A 43 21.09 -10.48 0.45
CA PHE A 43 22.38 -9.83 0.23
C PHE A 43 23.51 -10.57 0.98
N THR A 44 24.22 -11.44 0.26
CA THR A 44 25.41 -12.16 0.73
C THR A 44 26.70 -11.49 0.25
N GLY A 45 26.85 -10.19 0.51
CA GLY A 45 28.10 -9.48 0.25
C GLY A 45 29.16 -9.72 1.34
N GLU A 46 30.44 -9.63 0.95
CA GLU A 46 31.66 -9.90 1.75
C GLU A 46 31.85 -9.00 2.99
N HIS A 47 30.93 -8.08 3.29
CA HIS A 47 31.05 -7.08 4.36
C HIS A 47 29.80 -7.04 5.26
N CYS A 48 29.50 -8.17 5.92
CA CYS A 48 28.45 -8.25 6.93
C CYS A 48 29.01 -8.12 8.35
N LEU A 49 28.43 -7.25 9.18
CA LEU A 49 28.69 -7.28 10.62
C LEU A 49 28.11 -8.56 11.22
N THR A 50 28.95 -9.26 11.99
CA THR A 50 28.60 -10.50 12.66
C THR A 50 27.85 -10.23 13.96
N ARG A 51 27.05 -11.20 14.39
CA ARG A 51 26.43 -11.20 15.73
C ARG A 51 27.42 -10.94 16.87
N LYS A 52 28.64 -11.44 16.77
CA LYS A 52 29.68 -11.22 17.79
C LYS A 52 30.03 -9.73 17.90
N GLU A 53 30.16 -9.05 16.77
CA GLU A 53 30.45 -7.61 16.74
C GLU A 53 29.27 -6.78 17.25
N LEU A 54 28.05 -7.17 16.87
CA LEU A 54 26.81 -6.49 17.28
C LEU A 54 26.45 -6.71 18.75
N SER A 55 26.88 -7.82 19.36
CA SER A 55 26.54 -8.16 20.74
C SER A 55 26.94 -7.10 21.77
N ARG A 56 27.92 -6.25 21.44
CA ARG A 56 28.37 -5.11 22.26
C ARG A 56 27.32 -4.00 22.35
N TRP A 57 26.36 -3.96 21.45
CA TRP A 57 25.30 -2.96 21.42
C TRP A 57 24.00 -3.43 22.07
N TRP A 58 23.93 -4.70 22.48
CA TRP A 58 22.77 -5.28 23.13
C TRP A 58 22.91 -5.19 24.65
N GLY A 59 21.82 -4.81 25.31
CA GLY A 59 21.70 -4.84 26.75
C GLY A 59 21.30 -6.23 27.28
N PRO A 60 21.54 -6.51 28.57
CA PRO A 60 21.17 -7.78 29.20
C PRO A 60 19.65 -8.02 29.23
N LYS A 61 18.83 -6.98 29.03
CA LYS A 61 17.36 -7.05 28.99
C LYS A 61 16.78 -7.22 27.58
N ASP A 62 17.62 -7.25 26.55
CA ASP A 62 17.19 -7.36 25.14
C ASP A 62 16.96 -8.82 24.76
N THR A 63 15.83 -9.36 25.20
CA THR A 63 15.51 -10.79 25.10
C THR A 63 14.90 -11.21 23.77
N THR A 64 14.43 -10.27 22.95
CA THR A 64 13.83 -10.55 21.64
C THR A 64 14.70 -10.02 20.50
N ASP A 65 14.65 -10.68 19.34
CA ASP A 65 15.43 -10.28 18.18
C ASP A 65 14.97 -8.92 17.63
N PHE A 66 13.68 -8.60 17.74
CA PHE A 66 13.17 -7.25 17.45
C PHE A 66 13.83 -6.19 18.34
N LYS A 67 13.87 -6.37 19.66
CA LYS A 67 14.49 -5.39 20.57
C LYS A 67 15.96 -5.17 20.27
N LYS A 68 16.70 -6.26 20.03
CA LYS A 68 18.12 -6.20 19.64
C LYS A 68 18.30 -5.44 18.33
N LEU A 69 17.47 -5.71 17.32
CA LEU A 69 17.51 -5.04 16.04
C LEU A 69 17.22 -3.54 16.18
N MET A 70 16.19 -3.17 16.94
CA MET A 70 15.84 -1.77 17.16
C MET A 70 16.96 -1.01 17.89
N LYS A 71 17.65 -1.64 18.85
CA LYS A 71 18.83 -1.03 19.51
C LYS A 71 19.98 -0.78 18.55
N VAL A 72 20.19 -1.70 17.63
CA VAL A 72 21.21 -1.57 16.58
C VAL A 72 20.81 -0.45 15.62
N LEU A 73 19.54 -0.42 15.18
CA LEU A 73 19.00 0.62 14.30
C LEU A 73 19.10 2.03 14.91
N GLU A 74 18.72 2.19 16.19
CA GLU A 74 18.81 3.45 16.93
C GLU A 74 20.22 4.04 16.93
N LYS A 75 21.26 3.18 17.03
CA LYS A 75 22.66 3.62 16.97
C LYS A 75 23.08 3.97 15.55
N ILE A 76 22.66 3.17 14.57
CA ILE A 76 23.09 3.29 13.18
C ILE A 76 22.51 4.53 12.53
N ILE A 77 21.24 4.83 12.75
CA ILE A 77 20.59 5.98 12.12
C ILE A 77 21.28 7.31 12.49
N TYR A 78 21.95 7.34 13.65
CA TYR A 78 22.77 8.47 14.07
C TYR A 78 24.14 8.53 13.37
N ILE A 79 24.73 7.36 13.07
CA ILE A 79 26.03 7.25 12.40
C ILE A 79 25.88 7.46 10.89
N PHE A 80 24.81 6.93 10.31
CA PHE A 80 24.48 6.99 8.89
C PHE A 80 23.09 7.61 8.74
N PRO A 81 22.99 8.95 8.72
CA PRO A 81 21.74 9.63 8.41
C PRO A 81 21.20 9.15 7.07
N CYS A 82 19.92 8.77 7.02
CA CYS A 82 19.23 8.37 5.81
C CYS A 82 17.99 9.25 5.62
N ASN A 83 17.64 9.48 4.35
CA ASN A 83 16.44 10.22 4.00
C ASN A 83 15.22 9.30 3.94
N HIS A 84 15.44 8.03 3.59
CA HIS A 84 14.39 7.03 3.48
C HIS A 84 14.68 5.80 4.34
N LEU A 85 13.75 5.43 5.20
CA LEU A 85 13.76 4.25 6.04
C LEU A 85 12.61 3.32 5.64
N VAL A 86 12.97 2.16 5.14
CA VAL A 86 12.05 1.08 4.78
C VAL A 86 12.11 0.00 5.86
N PHE A 87 10.95 -0.45 6.34
CA PHE A 87 10.84 -1.47 7.36
C PHE A 87 10.00 -2.65 6.85
N CYS A 88 10.62 -3.81 6.65
CA CYS A 88 9.95 -5.03 6.24
C CYS A 88 9.83 -5.99 7.43
N PHE A 89 8.60 -6.31 7.83
CA PHE A 89 8.26 -7.17 8.95
C PHE A 89 7.65 -8.49 8.47
N TYR A 90 8.42 -9.57 8.59
CA TYR A 90 8.01 -10.93 8.24
C TYR A 90 7.29 -11.58 9.42
N GLN A 91 5.97 -11.52 9.42
CA GLN A 91 5.18 -11.77 10.62
C GLN A 91 5.24 -13.22 11.08
N GLU A 92 5.17 -14.20 10.17
CA GLU A 92 5.25 -15.63 10.52
C GLU A 92 6.57 -15.99 11.19
N LYS A 93 7.65 -15.33 10.77
CA LYS A 93 9.00 -15.59 11.26
C LYS A 93 9.29 -14.88 12.58
N MET A 94 8.50 -13.88 12.94
CA MET A 94 8.63 -13.09 14.17
C MET A 94 7.63 -13.52 15.26
N ILE A 95 7.61 -14.81 15.61
CA ILE A 95 6.63 -15.46 16.52
C ILE A 95 6.40 -14.69 17.85
N ARG A 96 7.42 -13.99 18.38
CA ARG A 96 7.35 -13.26 19.66
C ARG A 96 7.07 -11.76 19.53
N THR A 97 6.93 -11.25 18.31
CA THR A 97 6.69 -9.82 18.05
C THR A 97 5.43 -9.69 17.22
N ARG A 98 4.53 -8.81 17.64
CA ARG A 98 3.29 -8.52 16.90
C ARG A 98 3.45 -7.19 16.17
N ILE A 99 2.73 -7.01 15.07
CA ILE A 99 2.80 -5.77 14.27
C ILE A 99 2.54 -4.52 15.12
N ARG A 100 1.59 -4.57 16.08
CA ARG A 100 1.35 -3.48 17.04
C ARG A 100 2.62 -3.03 17.80
N THR A 101 3.52 -3.97 18.09
CA THR A 101 4.77 -3.68 18.81
C THR A 101 5.76 -2.94 17.92
N VAL A 102 5.73 -3.24 16.62
CA VAL A 102 6.50 -2.54 15.59
C VAL A 102 5.97 -1.12 15.44
N LEU A 103 4.66 -0.98 15.22
CA LEU A 103 3.99 0.32 15.04
C LEU A 103 4.13 1.25 16.26
N SER A 104 4.15 0.69 17.47
CA SER A 104 4.33 1.47 18.71
C SER A 104 5.78 1.89 18.97
N HIS A 105 6.74 1.43 18.17
CA HIS A 105 8.14 1.74 18.41
C HIS A 105 8.48 3.16 17.90
N PRO A 106 9.17 4.03 18.67
CA PRO A 106 9.45 5.40 18.25
C PRO A 106 10.19 5.52 16.90
N MET A 107 11.12 4.60 16.63
CA MET A 107 11.80 4.53 15.33
C MET A 107 10.86 4.34 14.13
N PHE A 108 9.69 3.73 14.33
CA PHE A 108 8.70 3.58 13.27
C PHE A 108 8.13 4.94 12.84
N GLN A 109 8.17 5.95 13.71
CA GLN A 109 7.72 7.29 13.33
C GLN A 109 8.53 7.89 12.17
N LYS A 110 9.79 7.45 12.04
CA LYS A 110 10.73 7.87 11.00
C LYS A 110 10.72 6.97 9.76
N CYS A 111 9.81 6.00 9.72
CA CYS A 111 9.70 5.04 8.63
C CYS A 111 8.87 5.65 7.50
N ASP A 112 9.37 5.57 6.28
CA ASP A 112 8.66 5.99 5.07
C ASP A 112 7.83 4.85 4.49
N LEU A 113 8.28 3.60 4.64
CA LEU A 113 7.56 2.44 4.12
C LEU A 113 7.53 1.29 5.11
N LEU A 114 6.34 0.78 5.42
CA LEU A 114 6.15 -0.47 6.15
C LEU A 114 5.72 -1.59 5.20
N GLY A 115 6.57 -2.59 5.03
CA GLY A 115 6.21 -3.88 4.46
C GLY A 115 5.78 -4.84 5.55
N VAL A 116 4.58 -5.42 5.49
CA VAL A 116 4.21 -6.58 6.29
C VAL A 116 4.14 -7.77 5.35
N VAL A 117 4.98 -8.77 5.60
CA VAL A 117 5.22 -9.89 4.68
C VAL A 117 4.89 -11.21 5.37
N GLU A 118 4.16 -12.08 4.69
CA GLU A 118 3.71 -13.41 5.15
C GLU A 118 2.84 -13.40 6.42
N GLY A 119 1.92 -14.36 6.51
CA GLY A 119 1.15 -14.64 7.73
C GLY A 119 -0.19 -13.94 7.82
N LYS A 120 -0.83 -14.02 8.99
CA LYS A 120 -2.23 -13.60 9.17
C LYS A 120 -2.36 -12.31 9.95
N ILE A 121 -2.94 -11.28 9.34
CA ILE A 121 -3.34 -10.05 10.04
C ILE A 121 -4.77 -10.23 10.55
N THR A 122 -5.00 -9.95 11.83
CA THR A 122 -6.35 -9.92 12.41
C THR A 122 -7.04 -8.59 12.13
N ALA A 123 -8.38 -8.54 12.19
CA ALA A 123 -9.13 -7.27 12.03
C ALA A 123 -8.66 -6.18 13.01
N LYS A 124 -8.32 -6.57 14.25
CA LYS A 124 -7.76 -5.66 15.24
C LYS A 124 -6.39 -5.12 14.83
N GLU A 125 -5.52 -5.98 14.29
CA GLU A 125 -4.20 -5.57 13.79
C GLU A 125 -4.32 -4.68 12.54
N MET A 126 -5.27 -4.95 11.65
CA MET A 126 -5.57 -4.09 10.51
C MET A 126 -5.99 -2.70 10.98
N ASN A 127 -6.91 -2.59 11.95
CA ASN A 127 -7.29 -1.28 12.49
C ASN A 127 -6.08 -0.52 13.06
N TYR A 128 -5.18 -1.19 13.78
CA TYR A 128 -3.95 -0.54 14.26
C TYR A 128 -3.05 -0.05 13.12
N ILE A 129 -2.98 -0.79 12.01
CA ILE A 129 -2.24 -0.36 10.82
C ILE A 129 -2.93 0.88 10.23
N LEU A 130 -4.23 0.83 9.98
CA LEU A 130 -4.98 1.96 9.42
C LEU A 130 -4.90 3.22 10.30
N ASP A 131 -5.06 3.08 11.62
CA ASP A 131 -4.93 4.18 12.58
C ASP A 131 -3.52 4.83 12.54
N ALA A 132 -2.47 4.01 12.40
CA ALA A 132 -1.08 4.48 12.36
C ALA A 132 -0.73 5.24 11.06
N PHE A 133 -1.51 5.04 9.99
CA PHE A 133 -1.32 5.67 8.69
C PHE A 133 -2.24 6.88 8.48
N THR A 134 -3.32 7.01 9.26
CA THR A 134 -4.22 8.19 9.23
C THR A 134 -3.96 9.20 10.31
N SER A 135 -3.13 8.91 11.32
CA SER A 135 -2.63 9.96 12.20
C SER A 135 -1.75 10.92 11.39
N ASN A 136 -2.22 12.17 11.20
CA ASN A 136 -1.67 13.29 10.40
C ASN A 136 -0.17 13.67 10.60
N GLU A 137 0.66 12.84 11.22
CA GLU A 137 2.05 13.17 11.54
C GLU A 137 3.05 12.82 10.44
N THR A 138 2.65 12.09 9.39
CA THR A 138 3.57 11.71 8.28
C THR A 138 2.83 11.58 6.96
N GLU A 139 2.93 12.62 6.14
CA GLU A 139 2.35 12.70 4.79
C GLU A 139 2.96 11.71 3.77
N SER A 140 4.02 10.98 4.13
CA SER A 140 4.80 10.12 3.21
C SER A 140 4.95 8.65 3.65
N ARG A 141 4.02 8.15 4.48
CA ARG A 141 4.07 6.74 4.92
C ARG A 141 3.32 5.84 3.96
N HIS A 142 4.04 4.90 3.34
CA HIS A 142 3.50 3.91 2.44
C HIS A 142 3.38 2.54 3.11
N LEU A 143 2.26 1.86 2.88
CA LEU A 143 2.03 0.49 3.34
C LEU A 143 2.20 -0.49 2.18
N LYS A 144 2.93 -1.57 2.43
CA LYS A 144 3.00 -2.74 1.55
C LYS A 144 2.58 -3.96 2.37
N LEU A 145 1.58 -4.70 1.93
CA LEU A 145 1.27 -6.01 2.49
C LEU A 145 1.51 -7.06 1.40
N GLU A 146 2.32 -8.07 1.72
CA GLU A 146 2.78 -9.07 0.76
C GLU A 146 2.57 -10.48 1.30
N ASP A 147 1.85 -11.30 0.55
CA ASP A 147 1.54 -12.68 0.91
C ASP A 147 0.87 -12.82 2.29
N ILE A 148 0.03 -11.83 2.63
CA ILE A 148 -0.72 -11.78 3.88
C ILE A 148 -2.09 -12.45 3.70
N GLN A 149 -2.52 -13.15 4.75
CA GLN A 149 -3.90 -13.54 4.96
C GLN A 149 -4.61 -12.43 5.73
N LEU A 150 -5.57 -11.77 5.09
CA LEU A 150 -6.39 -10.72 5.71
C LEU A 150 -7.64 -11.31 6.38
N PRO A 151 -8.24 -10.60 7.36
CA PRO A 151 -9.56 -10.97 7.85
C PRO A 151 -10.57 -10.77 6.71
N TYR A 152 -11.61 -11.61 6.64
CA TYR A 152 -12.60 -11.68 5.55
C TYR A 152 -13.29 -10.36 5.15
N ASP A 153 -13.15 -9.28 5.92
CA ASP A 153 -13.80 -8.00 5.64
C ASP A 153 -12.97 -7.11 4.71
N MET A 154 -12.71 -7.60 3.49
CA MET A 154 -12.04 -6.83 2.44
C MET A 154 -12.88 -5.66 1.95
N ASN A 155 -14.20 -5.80 1.97
CA ASN A 155 -15.12 -4.74 1.61
C ASN A 155 -14.92 -3.48 2.47
N ARG A 156 -14.79 -3.64 3.79
CA ARG A 156 -14.49 -2.51 4.69
C ARG A 156 -13.17 -1.85 4.36
N PHE A 157 -12.13 -2.62 4.01
CA PHE A 157 -10.85 -2.06 3.59
C PHE A 157 -11.00 -1.22 2.31
N LEU A 158 -11.74 -1.71 1.31
CA LEU A 158 -12.00 -0.98 0.08
C LEU A 158 -12.80 0.32 0.33
N LYS A 159 -13.85 0.26 1.17
CA LYS A 159 -14.63 1.44 1.59
C LYS A 159 -13.73 2.47 2.27
N TYR A 160 -12.84 2.02 3.16
CA TYR A 160 -11.88 2.90 3.82
C TYR A 160 -10.91 3.53 2.82
N TRP A 161 -10.40 2.76 1.86
CA TRP A 161 -9.54 3.29 0.81
C TRP A 161 -10.22 4.34 -0.06
N ALA A 162 -11.47 4.12 -0.43
CA ALA A 162 -12.22 5.07 -1.24
C ALA A 162 -12.38 6.41 -0.50
N GLN A 163 -12.50 6.38 0.83
CA GLN A 163 -12.70 7.57 1.66
C GLN A 163 -11.41 8.21 2.19
N SER A 164 -10.25 7.58 1.98
CA SER A 164 -8.98 8.07 2.49
C SER A 164 -8.47 9.30 1.72
N GLU A 165 -8.11 10.34 2.45
CA GLU A 165 -7.50 11.58 1.95
C GLU A 165 -6.02 11.40 1.56
N VAL A 166 -5.37 10.32 2.00
CA VAL A 166 -3.96 10.02 1.74
C VAL A 166 -3.77 8.80 0.83
N ASP A 167 -2.68 8.81 0.06
CA ASP A 167 -2.25 7.69 -0.79
C ASP A 167 -1.62 6.58 0.08
N MET A 168 -2.41 5.55 0.38
CA MET A 168 -2.02 4.51 1.35
C MET A 168 -0.95 3.51 0.87
N PHE A 169 -0.83 3.28 -0.43
CA PHE A 169 0.09 2.30 -0.99
C PHE A 169 0.74 2.80 -2.29
N ASP A 170 2.04 2.55 -2.40
CA ASP A 170 2.88 2.97 -3.54
C ASP A 170 3.04 1.89 -4.63
N ASP A 171 2.77 0.65 -4.25
CA ASP A 171 3.06 -0.58 -5.01
C ASP A 171 1.86 -1.54 -4.83
N TYR A 172 2.07 -2.83 -5.07
CA TYR A 172 1.02 -3.84 -4.91
C TYR A 172 0.76 -4.22 -3.45
N LEU A 173 -0.52 -4.24 -3.09
CA LEU A 173 -1.07 -5.03 -2.00
C LEU A 173 -1.38 -6.44 -2.54
N ASN A 174 -0.64 -7.44 -2.06
CA ASN A 174 -0.79 -8.83 -2.47
C ASN A 174 -1.38 -9.66 -1.31
N ILE A 175 -2.63 -10.09 -1.47
CA ILE A 175 -3.35 -10.87 -0.45
C ILE A 175 -3.42 -12.30 -0.92
N LYS A 176 -2.90 -13.22 -0.10
CA LYS A 176 -2.97 -14.65 -0.38
C LYS A 176 -4.35 -15.18 0.01
N MET A 177 -5.00 -15.89 -0.91
CA MET A 177 -6.35 -16.42 -0.72
C MET A 177 -6.40 -17.92 -1.02
N GLU A 178 -7.31 -18.62 -0.35
CA GLU A 178 -7.62 -20.02 -0.63
C GLU A 178 -8.71 -20.14 -1.70
N GLU A 179 -9.69 -19.24 -1.64
CA GLU A 179 -10.80 -19.11 -2.59
C GLU A 179 -11.03 -17.63 -2.91
N ASP A 180 -11.59 -17.36 -4.09
CA ASP A 180 -11.93 -16.00 -4.51
C ASP A 180 -13.08 -15.44 -3.66
N ILE A 181 -13.00 -14.15 -3.33
CA ILE A 181 -14.07 -13.47 -2.61
C ILE A 181 -15.19 -13.20 -3.62
N PRO A 182 -16.44 -13.63 -3.35
CA PRO A 182 -17.55 -13.32 -4.23
C PRO A 182 -17.67 -11.82 -4.47
N GLU A 183 -17.84 -11.40 -5.73
CA GLU A 183 -17.80 -9.98 -6.08
C GLU A 183 -18.84 -9.13 -5.33
N HIS A 184 -20.01 -9.72 -5.05
CA HIS A 184 -21.08 -9.06 -4.30
C HIS A 184 -20.73 -8.84 -2.83
N GLU A 185 -19.83 -9.65 -2.26
CA GLU A 185 -19.30 -9.44 -0.90
C GLU A 185 -18.17 -8.42 -0.94
N LEU A 186 -17.25 -8.53 -1.90
CA LEU A 186 -16.08 -7.65 -2.02
C LEU A 186 -16.49 -6.19 -2.28
N PHE A 187 -17.44 -5.98 -3.18
CA PHE A 187 -17.84 -4.65 -3.67
C PHE A 187 -19.20 -4.19 -3.13
N ASP A 188 -19.70 -4.80 -2.06
CA ASP A 188 -20.93 -4.36 -1.40
C ASP A 188 -20.90 -2.85 -1.10
N GLY A 189 -21.85 -2.09 -1.64
CA GLY A 189 -21.92 -0.64 -1.45
C GLY A 189 -20.79 0.17 -2.14
N ILE A 190 -20.10 -0.38 -3.15
CA ILE A 190 -19.02 0.30 -3.89
C ILE A 190 -19.35 0.34 -5.39
N THR A 191 -19.36 1.55 -5.98
CA THR A 191 -19.40 1.72 -7.44
C THR A 191 -18.08 1.24 -8.05
N ARG A 192 -18.15 0.41 -9.10
CA ARG A 192 -16.95 -0.08 -9.81
C ARG A 192 -17.15 -0.20 -11.32
N LEU A 193 -16.04 -0.24 -12.03
CA LEU A 193 -15.98 -0.71 -13.42
C LEU A 193 -15.35 -2.10 -13.48
N ASN A 194 -15.89 -2.97 -14.30
CA ASN A 194 -15.31 -4.25 -14.65
C ASN A 194 -14.74 -4.15 -16.06
N SER A 195 -13.44 -4.38 -16.24
CA SER A 195 -12.79 -4.40 -17.55
C SER A 195 -12.16 -5.75 -17.84
N SER A 196 -12.23 -6.17 -19.10
CA SER A 196 -11.52 -7.31 -19.66
C SER A 196 -10.28 -6.90 -20.46
N ARG A 197 -9.93 -5.61 -20.46
CA ARG A 197 -8.84 -5.04 -21.27
C ARG A 197 -7.47 -5.70 -21.01
N PHE A 198 -7.23 -6.19 -19.79
CA PHE A 198 -5.93 -6.69 -19.35
C PHE A 198 -5.82 -8.23 -19.31
N ARG A 199 -6.59 -8.95 -20.16
CA ARG A 199 -6.75 -10.43 -20.20
C ARG A 199 -7.37 -11.08 -18.96
N SER A 200 -7.12 -10.52 -17.79
CA SER A 200 -7.73 -10.92 -16.53
C SER A 200 -8.89 -9.97 -16.18
N PRO A 201 -9.97 -10.47 -15.56
CA PRO A 201 -10.99 -9.62 -14.96
C PRO A 201 -10.34 -8.60 -14.03
N THR A 202 -10.50 -7.33 -14.37
CA THR A 202 -9.90 -6.20 -13.64
C THR A 202 -11.01 -5.27 -13.20
N TYR A 203 -10.98 -4.87 -11.93
CA TYR A 203 -11.97 -3.99 -11.33
C TYR A 203 -11.33 -2.65 -11.02
N PHE A 204 -12.05 -1.57 -11.30
CA PHE A 204 -11.63 -0.21 -11.00
C PHE A 204 -12.59 0.41 -9.99
N VAL A 205 -12.01 0.98 -8.93
CA VAL A 205 -12.74 1.74 -7.92
C VAL A 205 -12.11 3.12 -7.82
N MET A 206 -12.96 4.16 -7.78
CA MET A 206 -12.52 5.54 -7.68
C MET A 206 -12.50 5.99 -6.21
N ALA A 207 -11.53 6.84 -5.86
CA ALA A 207 -11.53 7.57 -4.60
C ALA A 207 -12.68 8.58 -4.54
N ASN A 208 -13.15 8.91 -3.33
CA ASN A 208 -14.14 9.96 -3.14
C ASN A 208 -13.50 11.33 -3.45
N LEU A 209 -13.92 11.93 -4.56
CA LEU A 209 -13.37 13.21 -5.03
C LEU A 209 -13.83 14.41 -4.22
N ALA A 210 -14.92 14.30 -3.45
CA ALA A 210 -15.43 15.42 -2.64
C ALA A 210 -14.48 15.83 -1.50
N GLN A 211 -13.52 14.98 -1.14
CA GLN A 211 -12.64 15.16 0.02
C GLN A 211 -11.15 15.05 -0.33
N ASN A 212 -10.77 14.60 -1.53
CA ASN A 212 -9.41 14.09 -1.78
C ASN A 212 -8.59 14.98 -2.74
N GLN A 213 -7.42 15.43 -2.29
CA GLN A 213 -6.35 16.04 -3.11
C GLN A 213 -5.24 15.04 -3.51
N ARG A 214 -5.42 13.76 -3.20
CA ARG A 214 -4.40 12.74 -3.40
C ARG A 214 -4.16 12.46 -4.89
N GLU A 215 -2.93 12.04 -5.19
CA GLU A 215 -2.46 11.81 -6.55
C GLU A 215 -3.07 10.51 -7.11
N ARG A 216 -3.11 9.44 -6.31
CA ARG A 216 -3.55 8.12 -6.77
C ARG A 216 -5.04 7.89 -6.57
N GLN A 217 -5.84 8.38 -7.50
CA GLN A 217 -7.31 8.40 -7.41
C GLN A 217 -7.98 7.09 -7.84
N MET A 218 -7.25 6.17 -8.48
CA MET A 218 -7.77 4.93 -9.04
C MET A 218 -7.22 3.71 -8.30
N LEU A 219 -8.10 2.81 -7.86
CA LEU A 219 -7.73 1.49 -7.36
C LEU A 219 -7.98 0.46 -8.45
N VAL A 220 -6.92 -0.27 -8.79
CA VAL A 220 -6.99 -1.38 -9.74
C VAL A 220 -6.93 -2.67 -8.92
N ILE A 221 -7.89 -3.55 -9.13
CA ILE A 221 -8.06 -4.80 -8.39
C ILE A 221 -8.17 -5.95 -9.39
N TRP A 222 -7.40 -7.01 -9.21
CA TRP A 222 -7.53 -8.21 -10.04
C TRP A 222 -7.10 -9.45 -9.27
N TYR A 223 -7.52 -10.59 -9.81
CA TYR A 223 -7.13 -11.91 -9.35
C TYR A 223 -5.97 -12.43 -10.20
N GLU A 224 -4.94 -12.95 -9.54
CA GLU A 224 -3.82 -13.63 -10.18
C GLU A 224 -3.51 -14.91 -9.40
N GLU A 225 -3.73 -16.05 -10.04
CA GLU A 225 -3.58 -17.38 -9.44
C GLU A 225 -4.39 -17.53 -8.14
N ASN A 226 -3.73 -17.51 -6.98
CA ASN A 226 -4.33 -17.61 -5.64
C ASN A 226 -4.18 -16.32 -4.83
N LYS A 227 -4.07 -15.19 -5.53
CA LYS A 227 -3.86 -13.87 -4.92
C LYS A 227 -4.86 -12.85 -5.43
N LEU A 228 -5.37 -12.05 -4.50
CA LEU A 228 -6.01 -10.78 -4.81
C LEU A 228 -4.94 -9.69 -4.79
N LYS A 229 -4.79 -8.99 -5.92
CA LYS A 229 -3.86 -7.88 -6.06
C LYS A 229 -4.62 -6.57 -6.12
N LEU A 230 -4.09 -5.56 -5.43
CA LEU A 230 -4.59 -4.20 -5.46
C LEU A 230 -3.44 -3.22 -5.63
N THR A 231 -3.62 -2.17 -6.42
CA THR A 231 -2.65 -1.07 -6.55
C THR A 231 -3.36 0.24 -6.89
N ALA A 232 -2.82 1.34 -6.37
CA ALA A 232 -3.36 2.68 -6.57
C ALA A 232 -2.55 3.42 -7.62
N TRP A 233 -3.24 4.09 -8.54
CA TRP A 233 -2.65 4.80 -9.67
C TRP A 233 -3.24 6.19 -9.83
N SER A 234 -2.44 7.10 -10.39
CA SER A 234 -2.98 8.31 -11.00
C SER A 234 -3.69 7.95 -12.31
N PRO A 235 -4.77 8.65 -12.68
CA PRO A 235 -5.45 8.45 -13.97
C PRO A 235 -4.53 8.63 -15.19
N GLU A 236 -3.54 9.50 -15.05
CA GLU A 236 -2.57 9.87 -16.09
C GLU A 236 -1.36 8.92 -16.15
N ASP A 237 -1.20 8.03 -15.18
CA ASP A 237 -0.07 7.11 -15.17
C ASP A 237 -0.11 6.15 -16.35
N ASN A 238 1.08 5.89 -16.91
CA ASN A 238 1.24 4.92 -17.99
C ASN A 238 1.30 3.50 -17.41
N CYS A 239 0.46 2.63 -17.95
CA CYS A 239 0.50 1.20 -17.77
C CYS A 239 0.66 0.51 -19.13
N GLN A 240 1.06 -0.77 -19.11
CA GLN A 240 1.18 -1.55 -20.34
C GLN A 240 -0.11 -2.34 -20.59
N ASP A 241 -0.64 -2.22 -21.80
CA ASP A 241 -1.73 -3.10 -22.25
C ASP A 241 -1.23 -4.51 -22.61
N THR A 242 -2.14 -5.34 -23.10
CA THR A 242 -1.84 -6.74 -23.46
C THR A 242 -0.89 -6.90 -24.65
N ASP A 243 -0.71 -5.84 -25.44
CA ASP A 243 0.21 -5.76 -26.57
C ASP A 243 1.53 -5.08 -26.16
N GLY A 244 1.67 -4.68 -24.89
CA GLY A 244 2.82 -3.93 -24.38
C GLY A 244 2.83 -2.46 -24.81
N LYS A 245 1.69 -1.91 -25.25
CA LYS A 245 1.57 -0.47 -25.55
C LYS A 245 1.33 0.31 -24.27
N ASP A 246 1.96 1.47 -24.19
CA ASP A 246 1.71 2.41 -23.10
C ASP A 246 0.31 3.01 -23.25
N VAL A 247 -0.48 2.84 -22.20
CA VAL A 247 -1.86 3.32 -22.10
C VAL A 247 -2.12 3.87 -20.71
N SER A 248 -3.10 4.76 -20.56
CA SER A 248 -3.49 5.30 -19.26
C SER A 248 -4.85 4.77 -18.79
N TYR A 249 -5.16 5.03 -17.52
CA TYR A 249 -6.45 4.74 -16.87
C TYR A 249 -7.45 5.90 -16.95
N GLN A 250 -7.12 6.96 -17.71
CA GLN A 250 -7.93 8.17 -17.80
C GLN A 250 -9.36 7.89 -18.23
N LYS A 251 -9.53 6.95 -19.17
CA LYS A 251 -10.84 6.58 -19.71
C LYS A 251 -11.73 5.93 -18.65
N GLU A 252 -11.17 4.99 -17.90
CA GLU A 252 -11.85 4.30 -16.81
C GLU A 252 -12.19 5.29 -15.68
N PHE A 253 -11.30 6.24 -15.39
CA PHE A 253 -11.53 7.29 -14.42
C PHE A 253 -12.66 8.25 -14.84
N ASP A 254 -12.67 8.71 -16.09
CA ASP A 254 -13.72 9.60 -16.61
C ASP A 254 -15.09 8.92 -16.59
N ALA A 255 -15.16 7.62 -16.91
CA ALA A 255 -16.39 6.85 -16.82
C ALA A 255 -16.89 6.74 -15.36
N LEU A 256 -16.02 6.51 -14.38
CA LEU A 256 -16.40 6.50 -12.96
C LEU A 256 -16.90 7.88 -12.49
N LYS A 257 -16.29 8.97 -12.95
CA LYS A 257 -16.76 10.33 -12.69
C LYS A 257 -18.15 10.59 -13.25
N ASP A 258 -18.40 10.18 -14.49
CA ASP A 258 -19.70 10.32 -15.13
C ASP A 258 -20.79 9.55 -14.38
N VAL A 259 -20.47 8.36 -13.86
CA VAL A 259 -21.37 7.55 -13.03
C VAL A 259 -21.71 8.25 -11.71
N GLU A 260 -20.72 8.76 -10.98
CA GLU A 260 -20.96 9.48 -9.73
C GLU A 260 -21.77 10.77 -9.98
N LYS A 261 -21.44 11.52 -11.04
CA LYS A 261 -22.22 12.70 -11.46
C LYS A 261 -23.67 12.33 -11.77
N ARG A 262 -23.91 11.22 -12.49
CA ARG A 262 -25.25 10.71 -12.77
C ARG A 262 -26.01 10.40 -11.48
N LYS A 263 -25.38 9.77 -10.49
CA LYS A 263 -25.98 9.46 -9.18
C LYS A 263 -26.37 10.72 -8.42
N GLU A 264 -25.50 11.73 -8.38
CA GLU A 264 -25.80 13.02 -7.75
C GLU A 264 -26.99 13.73 -8.41
N LEU A 265 -27.05 13.73 -9.75
CA LEU A 265 -28.14 14.34 -10.50
C LEU A 265 -29.48 13.62 -10.26
N LYS A 266 -29.48 12.27 -10.24
CA LYS A 266 -30.67 11.48 -9.90
C LYS A 266 -31.17 11.79 -8.49
N LYS A 267 -30.26 11.86 -7.51
CA LYS A 267 -30.61 12.26 -6.14
C LYS A 267 -31.19 13.67 -6.07
N LYS A 268 -30.60 14.64 -6.76
CA LYS A 268 -31.13 16.02 -6.84
C LYS A 268 -32.54 16.08 -7.45
N LEU A 269 -32.84 15.21 -8.41
CA LEU A 269 -34.16 15.11 -9.05
C LEU A 269 -35.21 14.45 -8.15
N GLU A 270 -34.80 13.56 -7.25
CA GLU A 270 -35.67 12.98 -6.21
C GLU A 270 -35.98 13.99 -5.10
N GLU A 271 -35.00 14.82 -4.74
CA GLU A 271 -35.12 15.82 -3.67
C GLU A 271 -35.81 17.12 -4.11
N ASN A 272 -35.72 17.50 -5.40
CA ASN A 272 -36.29 18.73 -5.95
C ASN A 272 -37.39 18.45 -6.99
N SER A 273 -38.22 19.45 -7.28
CA SER A 273 -39.24 19.36 -8.36
C SER A 273 -38.60 19.02 -9.72
N PRO A 274 -39.35 18.43 -10.67
CA PRO A 274 -38.78 17.95 -11.94
C PRO A 274 -38.14 19.07 -12.75
N ASP A 275 -36.82 18.96 -12.93
CA ASP A 275 -36.01 19.84 -13.77
C ASP A 275 -35.69 19.12 -15.10
N GLU A 276 -36.18 19.66 -16.21
CA GLU A 276 -35.97 19.09 -17.54
C GLU A 276 -34.51 19.19 -18.01
N GLU A 277 -33.74 20.15 -17.50
CA GLU A 277 -32.32 20.28 -17.79
C GLU A 277 -31.53 19.14 -17.13
N ILE A 278 -31.81 18.85 -15.85
CA ILE A 278 -31.21 17.71 -15.13
C ILE A 278 -31.56 16.39 -15.82
N LYS A 279 -32.82 16.20 -16.26
CA LYS A 279 -33.22 14.99 -17.00
C LYS A 279 -32.51 14.87 -18.35
N LYS A 280 -32.24 15.98 -19.03
CA LYS A 280 -31.48 15.98 -20.29
C LYS A 280 -30.05 15.55 -20.03
N GLU A 281 -29.40 16.10 -19.01
CA GLU A 281 -28.03 15.75 -18.65
C GLU A 281 -27.88 14.28 -18.22
N ILE A 282 -28.84 13.74 -17.45
CA ILE A 282 -28.86 12.31 -17.11
C ILE A 282 -28.92 11.44 -18.37
N ARG A 283 -29.76 11.81 -19.36
CA ARG A 283 -29.86 11.07 -20.63
C ARG A 283 -28.55 11.11 -21.44
N GLU A 284 -27.92 12.27 -21.53
CA GLU A 284 -26.63 12.41 -22.22
C GLU A 284 -25.54 11.55 -21.56
N LEU A 285 -25.53 11.49 -20.22
CA LEU A 285 -24.63 10.61 -19.48
C LEU A 285 -24.97 9.12 -19.71
N ASP A 286 -26.25 8.75 -19.69
CA ASP A 286 -26.69 7.37 -19.96
C ASP A 286 -26.25 6.90 -21.35
N GLU A 287 -26.40 7.74 -22.39
CA GLU A 287 -25.97 7.44 -23.75
C GLU A 287 -24.45 7.26 -23.83
N LYS A 288 -23.67 8.16 -23.21
CA LYS A 288 -22.21 8.08 -23.18
C LYS A 288 -21.72 6.82 -22.47
N LEU A 289 -22.30 6.48 -21.31
CA LEU A 289 -21.93 5.28 -20.56
C LEU A 289 -22.32 4.01 -21.31
N LEU A 290 -23.50 3.97 -21.94
CA LEU A 290 -23.93 2.84 -22.76
C LEU A 290 -23.02 2.63 -23.97
N GLU A 291 -22.54 3.71 -24.61
CA GLU A 291 -21.61 3.60 -25.72
C GLU A 291 -20.29 2.92 -25.30
N PHE A 292 -19.77 3.23 -24.10
CA PHE A 292 -18.59 2.56 -23.56
C PHE A 292 -18.82 1.07 -23.27
N GLU A 293 -19.99 0.69 -22.76
CA GLU A 293 -20.35 -0.71 -22.53
C GLU A 293 -20.50 -1.48 -23.85
N VAL A 294 -21.15 -0.89 -24.85
CA VAL A 294 -21.39 -1.52 -26.16
C VAL A 294 -20.09 -1.70 -26.96
N ARG A 295 -19.13 -0.77 -26.82
CA ARG A 295 -17.78 -0.92 -27.40
C ARG A 295 -16.97 -2.04 -26.74
N GLY A 296 -17.47 -2.65 -25.66
CA GLY A 296 -16.87 -3.80 -24.99
C GLY A 296 -15.62 -3.45 -24.19
N GLU A 297 -15.49 -2.19 -23.78
CA GLU A 297 -14.27 -1.69 -23.12
C GLU A 297 -14.33 -1.94 -21.60
N PHE A 298 -15.52 -1.81 -21.00
CA PHE A 298 -15.83 -2.16 -19.61
C PHE A 298 -17.34 -2.25 -19.38
N SER A 299 -17.77 -2.84 -18.26
CA SER A 299 -19.15 -2.83 -17.75
C SER A 299 -19.22 -2.12 -16.41
N ILE A 300 -20.32 -1.41 -16.15
CA ILE A 300 -20.47 -0.55 -14.97
C ILE A 300 -21.39 -1.23 -13.96
N ILE A 301 -20.92 -1.37 -12.72
CA ILE A 301 -21.73 -1.89 -11.62
C ILE A 301 -21.84 -0.81 -10.55
N GLU A 302 -23.03 -0.24 -10.42
CA GLU A 302 -23.34 0.77 -9.43
C GLU A 302 -23.60 0.12 -8.06
N SER A 303 -23.12 0.78 -6.99
CA SER A 303 -23.62 0.48 -5.65
C SER A 303 -25.12 0.81 -5.54
N VAL A 304 -25.86 -0.09 -4.90
CA VAL A 304 -27.26 0.13 -4.45
C VAL A 304 -27.26 0.86 -3.11
#